data_AF-A0A7C7CDX7-F1
#
_entry.id   AF-A0A7C7CDX7-F1
#
_cell.length_a   1.000
_cell.length_b   1.000
_cell.length_c   1.000
_cell.angle_alpha   90.00
_cell.angle_beta   90.00
_cell.angle_gamma   90.00
#
_symmetry.space_group_name_H-M   'P 1'
#
loop_
_entity.id
_entity.type
_entity.pdbx_description
1 polymer ?
#
loop_
_entity_poly.entity_id
_entity_poly.type
_entity_poly.pdbx_seq_one_letter_code
_entity_poly.pdbx_strand_id
1 'polypeptide(L)'
;MWEDIKRSWSNGGMLYRLIWVNVVVFIIVNATIILTKLGSVELSVGINDGFGLATTSNTAKLLSRPWSVVTHMFVHIDVFHLLINMILLWWMGQIYHAEVGSRRLLSTYLMGGFAGFLVYFFAFNFLPGLQNVLPEDTVSYALGASAAVMSIF
;
A
#
# COMPACT_ATOMS: atom_id res chain seq x y z
N MET A 1 -10.30 23.39 -20.66
CA MET A 1 -10.68 22.83 -19.34
C MET A 1 -11.23 21.41 -19.43
N TRP A 2 -12.38 21.15 -20.07
CA TRP A 2 -12.90 19.78 -20.24
C TRP A 2 -12.02 18.90 -21.14
N GLU A 3 -11.49 19.47 -22.22
CA GLU A 3 -10.52 18.82 -23.11
C GLU A 3 -9.17 18.55 -22.42
N ASP A 4 -8.73 19.40 -21.49
CA ASP A 4 -7.50 19.18 -20.72
C ASP A 4 -7.67 18.06 -19.67
N ILE A 5 -8.85 17.95 -19.07
CA ILE A 5 -9.23 16.85 -18.18
C ILE A 5 -9.32 15.54 -18.99
N LYS A 6 -9.96 15.56 -20.16
CA LYS A 6 -10.00 14.39 -21.07
C LYS A 6 -8.62 14.00 -21.60
N ARG A 7 -7.74 14.96 -21.90
CA ARG A 7 -6.37 14.72 -22.37
C ARG A 7 -5.47 14.23 -21.23
N SER A 8 -5.65 14.71 -20.01
CA SER A 8 -5.03 14.16 -18.80
C SER A 8 -5.50 12.72 -18.53
N TRP A 9 -6.78 12.42 -18.77
CA TRP A 9 -7.37 11.09 -18.64
C TRP A 9 -6.96 10.11 -19.76
N SER A 10 -6.91 10.56 -21.02
CA SER A 10 -6.53 9.74 -22.17
C SER A 10 -5.00 9.58 -22.31
N ASN A 11 -4.23 10.58 -21.87
CA ASN A 11 -2.81 10.44 -21.54
C ASN A 11 -2.59 9.96 -20.09
N GLY A 12 -3.63 9.39 -19.45
CA GLY A 12 -3.69 8.98 -18.04
C GLY A 12 -2.49 8.15 -17.65
N GLY A 13 -1.44 8.88 -17.25
CA GLY A 13 -0.12 8.34 -17.01
C GLY A 13 -0.21 7.31 -15.90
N MET A 14 0.85 6.50 -15.79
CA MET A 14 0.96 5.51 -14.73
C MET A 14 0.62 6.08 -13.33
N LEU A 15 0.87 7.37 -13.12
CA LEU A 15 0.52 8.10 -11.90
C LEU A 15 -0.96 7.99 -11.52
N TYR A 16 -1.86 8.40 -12.42
CA TYR A 16 -3.30 8.37 -12.14
C TYR A 16 -3.80 6.94 -11.97
N ARG A 17 -3.23 5.99 -12.69
CA ARG A 17 -3.55 4.57 -12.53
C ARG A 17 -3.18 4.06 -11.14
N LEU A 18 -1.99 4.40 -10.64
CA LEU A 18 -1.56 4.05 -9.29
C LEU A 18 -2.46 4.68 -8.23
N ILE A 19 -2.84 5.94 -8.40
CA ILE A 19 -3.78 6.62 -7.48
C ILE A 19 -5.13 5.90 -7.47
N TRP A 20 -5.72 5.64 -8.64
CA TRP A 20 -7.01 4.96 -8.75
C TRP A 20 -6.99 3.56 -8.17
N VAL A 21 -5.93 2.78 -8.40
CA VAL A 21 -5.80 1.44 -7.81
C VAL A 21 -5.79 1.53 -6.28
N ASN A 22 -5.02 2.44 -5.68
CA ASN A 22 -4.99 2.65 -4.23
C ASN A 22 -6.37 3.05 -3.68
N VAL A 23 -7.06 3.97 -4.36
CA VAL A 23 -8.40 4.44 -3.95
C VAL A 23 -9.44 3.32 -4.06
N VAL A 24 -9.43 2.55 -5.16
CA VAL A 24 -10.37 1.43 -5.36
C VAL A 24 -10.13 0.33 -4.32
N VAL A 25 -8.86 -0.04 -4.07
CA VAL A 25 -8.52 -1.02 -3.04
C VAL A 25 -8.97 -0.53 -1.66
N PHE A 26 -8.75 0.74 -1.34
CA PHE A 26 -9.23 1.33 -0.09
C PHE A 26 -10.75 1.24 0.08
N ILE A 27 -11.50 1.57 -0.96
CA ILE A 27 -12.97 1.50 -0.94
C ILE A 27 -13.43 0.06 -0.73
N ILE A 28 -12.85 -0.91 -1.45
CA ILE A 28 -13.20 -2.33 -1.30
C ILE A 28 -12.91 -2.80 0.12
N VAL A 29 -11.71 -2.55 0.63
CA VAL A 29 -11.30 -2.95 1.99
C VAL A 29 -12.24 -2.34 3.03
N ASN A 30 -12.52 -1.04 2.97
CA ASN A 30 -13.40 -0.38 3.93
C ASN A 30 -14.85 -0.82 3.81
N ALA A 31 -15.36 -1.07 2.60
CA ALA A 31 -16.68 -1.64 2.41
C ALA A 31 -16.79 -3.02 3.07
N THR A 32 -15.78 -3.89 2.90
CA THR A 32 -15.73 -5.19 3.58
C THR A 32 -15.64 -5.03 5.11
N ILE A 33 -14.88 -4.07 5.63
CA ILE A 33 -14.84 -3.76 7.08
C ILE A 33 -16.23 -3.36 7.58
N ILE A 34 -16.96 -2.53 6.83
CA ILE A 34 -18.30 -2.07 7.21
C ILE A 34 -19.28 -3.25 7.23
N LEU A 35 -19.27 -4.11 6.19
CA LEU A 35 -20.16 -5.27 6.10
C LEU A 35 -19.91 -6.31 7.20
N THR A 36 -18.64 -6.53 7.56
CA THR A 36 -18.26 -7.43 8.67
C THR A 36 -18.69 -6.88 10.03
N LYS A 37 -18.47 -5.58 10.28
CA LYS A 37 -18.89 -4.92 11.53
C LYS A 37 -20.41 -4.82 11.69
N LEU A 38 -21.15 -4.69 10.58
CA LEU A 38 -22.61 -4.67 10.57
C LEU A 38 -23.23 -6.07 10.69
N GLY A 39 -22.42 -7.13 10.87
CA GLY A 39 -22.90 -8.49 11.14
C GLY A 39 -23.50 -9.21 9.94
N SER A 40 -23.30 -8.70 8.72
CA SER A 40 -23.87 -9.28 7.49
C SER A 40 -23.00 -10.40 6.91
N VAL A 41 -21.70 -10.43 7.24
CA VAL A 41 -20.73 -11.41 6.73
C VAL A 41 -19.67 -11.67 7.80
N GLU A 42 -19.50 -12.92 8.22
CA GLU A 42 -18.33 -13.34 9.01
C GLU A 42 -17.21 -13.75 8.07
N LEU A 43 -16.10 -12.99 8.07
CA LEU A 43 -14.89 -13.33 7.34
C LEU A 43 -13.88 -13.97 8.28
N SER A 44 -13.28 -15.08 7.84
CA SER A 44 -12.23 -15.80 8.58
C SER A 44 -10.92 -15.01 8.70
N VAL A 45 -10.79 -13.89 7.99
CA VAL A 45 -9.57 -13.08 7.92
C VAL A 45 -9.78 -11.77 8.66
N GLY A 46 -8.84 -11.43 9.55
CA GLY A 46 -8.97 -10.29 10.45
C GLY A 46 -8.85 -8.93 9.76
N ILE A 47 -9.58 -7.95 10.29
CA ILE A 47 -9.56 -6.54 9.86
C ILE A 47 -8.14 -5.95 9.96
N ASN A 48 -7.41 -6.29 11.03
CA ASN A 48 -6.05 -5.81 11.27
C ASN A 48 -5.03 -6.31 10.25
N ASP A 49 -5.36 -7.38 9.53
CA ASP A 49 -4.52 -7.96 8.49
C ASP A 49 -4.90 -7.46 7.07
N GLY A 50 -5.81 -6.49 7.00
CA GLY A 50 -6.35 -6.00 5.73
C GLY A 50 -6.96 -7.13 4.88
N PHE A 51 -7.61 -8.11 5.53
CA PHE A 51 -8.11 -9.33 4.90
C PHE A 51 -7.03 -10.17 4.19
N GLY A 52 -5.81 -10.19 4.72
CA GLY A 52 -4.71 -10.99 4.19
C GLY A 52 -3.90 -10.27 3.10
N LEU A 53 -4.18 -8.99 2.88
CA LEU A 53 -3.48 -8.16 1.91
C LEU A 53 -2.31 -7.38 2.53
N ALA A 54 -2.31 -7.18 3.86
CA ALA A 54 -1.20 -6.57 4.58
C ALA A 54 -0.02 -7.56 4.69
N THR A 55 1.21 -7.07 4.66
CA THR A 55 2.39 -7.92 4.83
C THR A 55 2.74 -8.08 6.30
N THR A 56 3.59 -9.04 6.63
CA THR A 56 4.03 -9.32 8.00
C THR A 56 5.49 -9.74 8.04
N SER A 57 6.13 -9.50 9.18
CA SER A 57 7.47 -10.01 9.50
C SER A 57 7.49 -11.51 9.82
N ASN A 58 6.34 -12.13 10.12
CA ASN A 58 6.26 -13.55 10.44
C ASN A 58 6.42 -14.41 9.17
N THR A 59 7.53 -15.14 9.07
CA THR A 59 7.87 -15.96 7.90
C THR A 59 6.84 -17.05 7.57
N ALA A 60 6.28 -17.72 8.58
CA ALA A 60 5.31 -18.80 8.35
C ALA A 60 4.01 -18.26 7.73
N LYS A 61 3.51 -17.13 8.25
CA LYS A 61 2.36 -16.43 7.65
C LYS A 61 2.72 -15.89 6.27
N LEU A 62 3.88 -15.28 6.09
CA LEU A 62 4.30 -14.75 4.80
C LEU A 62 4.33 -15.83 3.70
N LEU A 63 4.80 -17.05 4.02
CA LEU A 63 4.81 -18.19 3.10
C LEU A 63 3.40 -18.62 2.66
N SER A 64 2.38 -18.50 3.52
CA SER A 64 0.99 -18.79 3.14
C SER A 64 0.35 -17.72 2.25
N ARG A 65 0.95 -16.52 2.17
CA ARG A 65 0.43 -15.36 1.43
C ARG A 65 1.54 -14.55 0.77
N PRO A 66 2.27 -15.14 -0.20
CA PRO A 66 3.39 -14.47 -0.85
C PRO A 66 2.99 -13.19 -1.58
N TRP A 67 1.72 -13.07 -2.00
CA TRP A 67 1.18 -11.84 -2.61
C TRP A 67 1.22 -10.63 -1.66
N SER A 68 1.22 -10.84 -0.34
CA SER A 68 1.22 -9.76 0.66
C SER A 68 2.43 -8.83 0.54
N VAL A 69 3.56 -9.33 0.01
CA VAL A 69 4.75 -8.53 -0.33
C VAL A 69 4.46 -7.41 -1.33
N VAL A 70 3.48 -7.60 -2.22
CA VAL A 70 3.09 -6.59 -3.21
C VAL A 70 1.79 -5.91 -2.82
N THR A 71 0.79 -6.65 -2.36
CA THR A 71 -0.53 -6.10 -2.08
C THR A 71 -0.52 -5.08 -0.94
N HIS A 72 0.41 -5.22 0.02
CA HIS A 72 0.52 -4.25 1.11
C HIS A 72 0.69 -2.81 0.62
N MET A 73 1.30 -2.62 -0.56
CA MET A 73 1.61 -1.29 -1.11
C MET A 73 0.33 -0.51 -1.43
N PHE A 74 -0.79 -1.21 -1.64
CA PHE A 74 -2.05 -0.63 -2.08
C PHE A 74 -3.11 -0.56 -0.96
N VAL A 75 -2.90 -1.28 0.14
CA VAL A 75 -3.87 -1.41 1.23
C VAL A 75 -3.73 -0.25 2.20
N HIS A 76 -4.85 0.42 2.46
CA HIS A 76 -4.95 1.46 3.49
C HIS A 76 -6.23 1.20 4.29
N ILE A 77 -6.17 1.45 5.61
CA ILE A 77 -7.34 1.33 6.50
C ILE A 77 -7.85 2.73 6.85
N ASP A 78 -6.93 3.66 7.17
CA ASP A 78 -7.29 5.03 7.56
C ASP A 78 -7.37 5.99 6.37
N VAL A 79 -8.43 6.81 6.34
CA VAL A 79 -8.67 7.81 5.28
C VAL A 79 -7.50 8.79 5.16
N PHE A 80 -6.99 9.30 6.29
CA PHE A 80 -5.88 10.26 6.28
C PHE A 80 -4.57 9.65 5.79
N HIS A 81 -4.33 8.37 6.10
CA HIS A 81 -3.14 7.67 5.62
C HIS A 81 -3.16 7.52 4.10
N LEU A 82 -4.31 7.13 3.52
CA LEU A 82 -4.49 7.14 2.07
C LEU A 82 -4.31 8.55 1.50
N LEU A 83 -5.00 9.54 2.07
CA LEU A 83 -5.03 10.91 1.55
C LEU A 83 -3.63 11.50 1.45
N ILE A 84 -2.81 11.39 2.51
CA ILE A 84 -1.45 11.92 2.51
C ILE A 84 -0.61 11.20 1.45
N ASN A 85 -0.66 9.86 1.38
CA ASN A 85 0.09 9.12 0.37
C ASN A 85 -0.30 9.53 -1.06
N MET A 86 -1.60 9.73 -1.33
CA MET A 86 -2.07 10.10 -2.67
C MET A 86 -1.74 11.54 -3.04
N ILE A 87 -1.75 12.48 -2.08
CA ILE A 87 -1.30 13.86 -2.32
C ILE A 87 0.20 13.87 -2.65
N LEU A 88 1.02 13.18 -1.85
CA LEU A 88 2.46 13.10 -2.08
C LEU A 88 2.79 12.38 -3.40
N LEU A 89 2.10 11.28 -3.68
CA LEU A 89 2.23 10.55 -4.95
C LEU A 89 1.84 11.43 -6.13
N TRP A 90 0.73 12.17 -6.04
CA TRP A 90 0.31 13.08 -7.09
C TRP A 90 1.35 14.18 -7.31
N TRP A 91 1.80 14.86 -6.24
CA TRP A 91 2.76 15.95 -6.37
C TRP A 91 4.10 15.47 -6.93
N MET A 92 4.75 14.52 -6.27
CA MET A 92 6.06 14.02 -6.70
C MET A 92 5.97 13.22 -7.99
N GLY A 93 4.87 12.50 -8.22
CA GLY A 93 4.65 11.77 -9.46
C GLY A 93 4.53 12.66 -10.68
N GLN A 94 3.99 13.88 -10.56
CA GLN A 94 3.95 14.85 -11.67
C GLN A 94 5.37 15.33 -12.02
N ILE A 95 6.18 15.64 -11.01
CA ILE A 95 7.58 16.05 -11.18
C ILE A 95 8.37 14.89 -11.80
N TYR A 96 8.28 13.69 -11.21
CA TYR A 96 8.93 12.49 -11.71
C TYR A 96 8.54 12.17 -13.16
N HIS A 97 7.26 12.34 -13.50
CA HIS A 97 6.78 12.15 -14.86
C HIS A 97 7.42 13.13 -15.85
N ALA A 98 7.61 14.40 -15.45
CA ALA A 98 8.24 15.42 -16.28
C ALA A 98 9.74 15.16 -16.49
N GLU A 99 10.46 14.77 -15.43
CA GLU A 99 11.92 14.60 -15.44
C GLU A 99 12.39 13.23 -15.95
N VAL A 100 11.66 12.15 -15.61
CA VAL A 100 12.09 10.76 -15.85
C VAL A 100 11.20 10.04 -16.87
N GLY A 101 9.93 10.42 -16.96
CA GLY A 101 8.95 9.85 -17.89
C GLY A 101 8.05 8.76 -17.29
N SER A 102 6.85 8.65 -17.84
CA SER A 102 5.75 7.78 -17.34
C SER A 102 6.09 6.30 -17.20
N ARG A 103 6.96 5.77 -18.07
CA ARG A 103 7.22 4.31 -18.15
C ARG A 103 7.93 3.77 -16.91
N ARG A 104 8.71 4.59 -16.21
CA ARG A 104 9.51 4.17 -15.06
C ARG A 104 8.81 4.34 -13.72
N LEU A 105 7.70 5.08 -13.68
CA LEU A 105 7.00 5.37 -12.43
C LEU A 105 6.50 4.09 -11.74
N LEU A 106 5.97 3.13 -12.51
CA LEU A 106 5.51 1.85 -11.95
C LEU A 106 6.67 1.05 -11.34
N SER A 107 7.78 0.93 -12.08
CA SER A 107 8.93 0.18 -11.59
C SER A 107 9.51 0.81 -10.33
N THR A 108 9.60 2.14 -10.27
CA THR A 108 10.09 2.86 -9.09
C THR A 108 9.16 2.62 -7.90
N TYR A 109 7.85 2.78 -8.09
CA TYR A 109 6.85 2.52 -7.06
C TYR A 109 6.96 1.09 -6.50
N LEU A 110 7.01 0.08 -7.37
CA LEU A 110 7.10 -1.33 -6.94
C LEU A 110 8.44 -1.66 -6.28
N MET A 111 9.56 -1.15 -6.80
CA MET A 111 10.89 -1.37 -6.22
C MET A 111 11.01 -0.67 -4.86
N GLY A 112 10.50 0.55 -4.72
CA GLY A 112 10.47 1.28 -3.46
C GLY A 112 9.62 0.59 -2.41
N GLY A 113 8.43 0.13 -2.78
CA GLY A 113 7.59 -0.67 -1.90
C GLY A 113 8.28 -1.96 -1.46
N PHE A 114 8.93 -2.67 -2.39
CA PHE A 114 9.65 -3.91 -2.10
C PHE A 114 10.87 -3.68 -1.20
N ALA A 115 11.64 -2.62 -1.45
CA ALA A 115 12.75 -2.22 -0.58
C ALA A 115 12.25 -1.89 0.83
N GLY A 116 11.12 -1.17 0.95
CA GLY A 116 10.47 -0.91 2.23
C GLY A 116 10.04 -2.18 2.95
N PHE A 117 9.48 -3.15 2.23
CA PHE A 117 9.17 -4.47 2.77
C PHE A 117 10.42 -5.18 3.29
N LEU A 118 11.51 -5.21 2.53
CA LEU A 118 12.76 -5.86 2.97
C LEU A 118 13.28 -5.21 4.25
N VAL A 119 13.35 -3.88 4.28
CA VAL A 119 13.77 -3.14 5.47
C VAL A 119 12.89 -3.48 6.67
N TYR A 120 11.56 -3.45 6.50
CA TYR A 120 10.61 -3.85 7.53
C TYR A 120 10.83 -5.30 8.00
N PHE A 121 10.92 -6.25 7.06
CA PHE A 121 11.09 -7.67 7.35
C PHE A 121 12.38 -7.93 8.13
N PHE A 122 13.51 -7.39 7.67
CA PHE A 122 14.79 -7.55 8.34
C PHE A 122 14.82 -6.84 9.70
N ALA A 123 14.27 -5.63 9.79
CA ALA A 123 14.23 -4.89 11.04
C ALA A 123 13.50 -5.68 12.14
N PHE A 124 12.32 -6.24 11.85
CA PHE A 124 11.54 -7.00 12.83
C PHE A 124 12.06 -8.43 13.09
N ASN A 125 12.90 -8.99 12.21
CA ASN A 125 13.49 -10.32 12.42
C ASN A 125 14.88 -10.29 13.06
N PHE A 126 15.64 -9.20 12.93
CA PHE A 126 17.04 -9.16 13.36
C PHE A 126 17.36 -8.08 14.40
N LEU A 127 16.44 -7.13 14.69
CA LEU A 127 16.65 -6.11 15.72
C LEU A 127 15.85 -6.46 16.99
N PRO A 128 16.51 -6.90 18.08
CA PRO A 128 15.82 -7.31 19.31
C PRO A 128 14.96 -6.20 19.92
N GLY A 129 15.40 -4.94 19.79
CA GLY A 129 14.66 -3.78 20.28
C GLY A 129 13.29 -3.60 19.63
N LEU A 130 13.08 -4.05 18.39
CA LEU A 130 11.77 -4.01 17.71
C LEU A 130 10.92 -5.25 18.00
N GLN A 131 11.55 -6.39 18.27
CA GLN A 131 10.84 -7.61 18.68
C GLN A 131 10.18 -7.43 20.04
N ASN A 132 10.88 -6.79 20.98
CA ASN A 132 10.39 -6.55 22.34
C ASN A 132 9.28 -5.49 22.44
N VAL A 133 9.00 -4.75 21.36
CA VAL A 133 7.92 -3.74 21.32
C VAL A 133 6.56 -4.39 21.07
N LEU A 134 6.52 -5.58 20.49
CA LEU A 134 5.28 -6.30 20.24
C LEU A 134 5.09 -7.35 21.35
N PRO A 135 3.90 -7.42 21.98
CA PRO A 135 3.57 -8.57 22.83
C PRO A 135 3.76 -9.88 22.04
N GLU A 136 4.24 -10.94 22.68
CA GLU A 136 4.69 -12.20 22.05
C GLU A 136 3.66 -12.82 21.07
N ASP A 137 2.36 -12.54 21.27
CA ASP A 137 1.26 -13.06 20.45
C ASP A 137 0.78 -12.11 19.32
N THR A 138 1.43 -10.94 19.17
CA THR A 138 0.97 -9.90 18.26
C THR A 138 1.78 -9.92 16.97
N VAL A 139 1.09 -10.18 15.87
CA VAL A 139 1.70 -10.11 14.54
C VAL A 139 1.72 -8.66 14.08
N SER A 140 2.92 -8.11 13.85
CA SER A 140 3.06 -6.83 13.16
C SER A 140 2.62 -6.98 11.72
N TYR A 141 1.81 -6.02 11.28
CA TYR A 141 1.40 -5.87 9.90
C TYR A 141 1.91 -4.56 9.36
N ALA A 142 2.47 -4.59 8.16
CA ALA A 142 2.80 -3.39 7.39
C ALA A 142 1.83 -3.27 6.22
N LEU A 143 1.30 -2.06 6.03
CA LEU A 143 0.37 -1.71 4.97
C LEU A 143 0.54 -0.23 4.60
N GLY A 144 0.21 0.10 3.36
CA GLY A 144 0.24 1.44 2.82
C GLY A 144 1.31 1.64 1.76
N ALA A 145 1.11 2.69 0.97
CA ALA A 145 1.97 3.04 -0.16
C ALA A 145 3.25 3.79 0.24
N SER A 146 3.47 4.08 1.53
CA SER A 146 4.46 5.09 1.95
C SER A 146 5.87 4.80 1.47
N ALA A 147 6.39 3.57 1.58
CA ALA A 147 7.71 3.24 1.05
C ALA A 147 7.80 3.40 -0.49
N ALA A 148 6.73 3.02 -1.20
CA ALA A 148 6.63 3.17 -2.64
C ALA A 148 6.59 4.66 -3.06
N VAL A 149 5.82 5.47 -2.34
CA VAL A 149 5.70 6.92 -2.57
C VAL A 149 7.02 7.63 -2.25
N MET A 150 7.68 7.29 -1.15
CA MET A 150 8.96 7.88 -0.77
C MET A 150 10.08 7.60 -1.78
N SER A 151 10.03 6.50 -2.52
CA SER A 151 11.02 6.22 -3.58
C SER A 151 10.90 7.11 -4.82
N ILE A 152 9.80 7.86 -4.94
CA ILE A 152 9.52 8.76 -6.06
C ILE A 152 10.00 10.20 -5.75
N PHE A 153 10.31 10.51 -4.49
CA PHE A 153 10.97 11.76 -4.07
C PHE A 153 12.43 11.77 -4.53
#